data_AF-A0A9E2KKP7-F1
#
_entry.id   AF-A0A9E2KKP7-F1
#
_cell.length_a   1.000
_cell.length_b   1.000
_cell.length_c   1.000
_cell.angle_alpha   90.00
_cell.angle_beta   90.00
_cell.angle_gamma   90.00
#
_symmetry.space_group_name_H-M   'P 1'
#
loop_
_entity.id
_entity.type
_entity.pdbx_description
1 polymer ?
#
loop_
_entity_poly.entity_id
_entity_poly.type
_entity_poly.pdbx_seq_one_letter_code
_entity_poly.pdbx_strand_id
1 'polypeptide(L)' 'VCLAGGVAANGRLRQLVNDGAQKLGAKVYLPQLKFCGDNGAMIAAQGYYQFQAGRTAGLDLNGLPTLPIDYE' A
#
# COMPACT_ATOMS: atom_id res chain seq x y z
N VAL A 1 -1.93 10.49 7.15
CA VAL A 1 -2.83 9.31 7.08
C VAL A 1 -2.84 8.78 5.66
N CYS A 2 -2.67 7.47 5.48
CA CYS A 2 -2.70 6.81 4.17
C CYS A 2 -3.77 5.73 4.20
N LEU A 3 -4.56 5.59 3.14
CA LEU A 3 -5.48 4.47 2.96
C LEU A 3 -4.98 3.53 1.88
N ALA A 4 -5.10 2.22 2.12
CA ALA A 4 -4.73 1.16 1.19
C ALA A 4 -5.72 -0.01 1.28
N GLY A 5 -5.68 -0.90 0.28
CA GLY A 5 -6.57 -2.05 0.16
C GLY A 5 -7.91 -1.72 -0.51
N GLY A 6 -8.62 -2.77 -0.95
CA GLY A 6 -9.82 -2.60 -1.78
C GLY A 6 -10.92 -1.74 -1.13
N VAL A 7 -11.09 -1.83 0.19
CA VAL A 7 -12.06 -1.03 0.95
C VAL A 7 -11.73 0.46 0.90
N ALA A 8 -10.46 0.85 0.69
CA ALA A 8 -10.08 2.24 0.49
C ALA A 8 -10.67 2.87 -0.79
N ALA A 9 -11.25 2.09 -1.70
CA ALA A 9 -12.02 2.61 -2.83
C ALA A 9 -13.40 3.18 -2.41
N ASN A 10 -13.87 2.89 -1.19
CA ASN A 10 -15.18 3.32 -0.72
C ASN A 10 -15.25 4.86 -0.55
N GLY A 11 -16.21 5.49 -1.24
CA GLY A 11 -16.35 6.94 -1.23
C GLY A 11 -16.69 7.53 0.14
N ARG A 12 -17.55 6.86 0.92
CA ARG A 12 -17.94 7.33 2.26
C ARG A 12 -16.76 7.26 3.24
N LEU A 13 -15.98 6.19 3.19
CA LEU A 13 -14.77 6.04 3.98
C LEU A 13 -13.75 7.15 3.67
N ARG A 14 -13.49 7.41 2.38
CA ARG A 14 -12.59 8.49 1.95
C ARG A 14 -12.99 9.85 2.49
N GLN A 15 -14.28 10.17 2.42
CA GLN A 15 -14.82 11.42 2.95
C GLN A 15 -14.59 11.54 4.45
N LEU A 16 -15.00 10.52 5.23
CA LEU A 16 -14.88 10.54 6.69
C LEU A 16 -13.43 10.66 7.17
N VAL A 17 -12.50 9.95 6.51
CA VAL A 17 -11.06 10.03 6.82
C VAL A 17 -10.51 11.41 6.50
N ASN A 18 -10.91 12.00 5.37
CA ASN A 18 -10.47 13.34 4.99
C ASN A 18 -10.99 14.41 5.97
N ASP A 19 -12.27 14.36 6.34
CA ASP A 19 -12.87 15.30 7.30
C ASP A 19 -12.21 15.19 8.68
N GLY A 20 -11.94 13.96 9.13
CA GLY A 20 -11.23 13.71 10.39
C GLY A 20 -9.79 14.22 10.37
N ALA A 21 -9.06 13.95 9.29
CA ALA A 21 -7.67 14.40 9.16
C ALA A 21 -7.55 15.93 9.09
N GLN A 22 -8.47 16.62 8.41
CA GLN A 22 -8.51 18.08 8.39
C GLN A 22 -8.67 18.68 9.79
N LYS A 23 -9.55 18.12 10.62
CA LYS A 23 -9.72 18.55 12.02
C LYS A 23 -8.44 18.38 12.85
N LEU A 24 -7.61 17.41 12.50
CA LEU A 24 -6.34 17.11 13.16
C LEU A 24 -5.13 17.81 12.52
N GLY A 25 -5.33 18.61 11.46
CA GLY A 25 -4.23 19.20 10.69
C GLY A 25 -3.35 18.18 9.97
N ALA A 26 -3.84 16.96 9.77
CA ALA A 26 -3.10 15.86 9.16
C ALA A 26 -3.29 15.81 7.64
N LYS A 27 -2.22 15.48 6.91
CA LYS A 27 -2.30 15.23 5.47
C LYS A 27 -2.84 13.83 5.17
N VAL A 28 -3.70 13.72 4.16
CA VAL A 28 -4.27 12.45 3.69
C VAL A 28 -3.72 12.08 2.33
N TYR A 29 -3.36 10.81 2.17
CA TYR A 29 -2.93 10.22 0.90
C TYR A 29 -3.93 9.13 0.50
N LEU A 30 -4.59 9.35 -0.64
CA LEU A 30 -5.59 8.44 -1.19
C LEU A 30 -5.11 7.98 -2.58
N PRO A 31 -4.98 6.67 -2.82
CA PRO A 31 -4.66 6.17 -4.16
C PRO A 31 -5.82 6.46 -5.12
N GLN A 32 -5.50 6.56 -6.41
CA GLN A 32 -6.53 6.51 -7.46
C GLN A 32 -7.30 5.19 -7.35
N LEU A 33 -8.59 5.18 -7.73
CA LEU A 33 -9.46 4.02 -7.54
C LEU A 33 -8.90 2.74 -8.18
N LYS A 34 -8.31 2.86 -9.38
CA LYS A 34 -7.67 1.75 -10.11
C LYS A 34 -6.49 1.09 -9.38
N PHE A 35 -5.96 1.73 -8.34
CA PHE A 35 -4.84 1.23 -7.53
C PHE A 35 -5.25 0.77 -6.13
N CYS A 36 -6.55 0.76 -5.79
CA CYS A 36 -7.00 0.35 -4.46
C CYS A 36 -7.07 -1.17 -4.29
N GLY A 37 -7.46 -1.91 -5.34
CA GLY A 37 -7.43 -3.37 -5.34
C GLY A 37 -6.04 -3.93 -5.66
N ASP A 38 -5.88 -5.24 -5.57
CA ASP A 38 -4.61 -5.91 -5.90
C ASP A 38 -4.23 -5.67 -7.37
N ASN A 39 -3.01 -5.18 -7.59
CA ASN A 39 -2.54 -4.81 -8.92
C ASN A 39 -1.02 -4.93 -9.05
N GLY A 40 -0.52 -5.07 -10.28
CA GLY A 40 0.92 -5.18 -10.52
C GLY A 40 1.72 -3.90 -10.23
N ALA A 41 1.08 -2.72 -10.23
CA ALA A 41 1.80 -1.46 -9.99
C ALA A 41 2.29 -1.35 -8.54
N MET A 42 1.51 -1.84 -7.56
CA MET A 42 1.95 -1.86 -6.16
C MET A 42 3.12 -2.83 -5.93
N ILE A 43 3.11 -3.97 -6.63
CA ILE A 43 4.20 -4.96 -6.57
C ILE A 43 5.48 -4.40 -7.19
N ALA A 44 5.37 -3.74 -8.34
CA ALA A 44 6.49 -3.08 -8.99
C ALA A 44 7.08 -1.96 -8.12
N ALA A 45 6.23 -1.14 -7.48
CA ALA A 45 6.68 -0.09 -6.57
C ALA A 45 7.43 -0.66 -5.35
N GLN A 46 6.91 -1.72 -4.73
CA GLN A 46 7.60 -2.39 -3.63
C GLN A 46 8.94 -2.96 -4.11
N GLY A 47 8.95 -3.68 -5.23
CA GLY A 47 10.17 -4.26 -5.81
C GLY A 47 11.25 -3.21 -6.14
N TYR A 48 10.86 -2.03 -6.64
CA TYR A 48 11.77 -0.92 -6.88
C TYR A 48 12.50 -0.49 -5.60
N TYR A 49 11.77 -0.26 -4.51
CA TYR A 49 12.38 0.14 -3.24
C TYR A 49 13.18 -1.00 -2.58
N GLN A 50 12.76 -2.26 -2.74
CA GLN A 50 13.57 -3.41 -2.28
C GLN A 50 14.90 -3.47 -3.03
N PHE A 51 14.87 -3.33 -4.36
CA PHE A 51 16.07 -3.32 -5.18
C PHE A 51 17.02 -2.17 -4.82
N GLN A 52 16.48 -0.96 -4.62
CA GLN A 52 17.28 0.19 -4.15
C GLN A 52 17.91 -0.03 -2.78
N ALA A 53 17.25 -0.78 -1.89
CA ALA A 53 17.79 -1.18 -0.59
C ALA A 53 18.78 -2.36 -0.66
N GLY A 54 19.13 -2.85 -1.86
CA GLY A 54 20.02 -3.99 -2.04
C GLY A 54 19.40 -5.35 -1.72
N ARG A 55 18.08 -5.41 -1.51
CA ARG A 55 17.36 -6.67 -1.26
C ARG A 55 16.99 -7.32 -2.59
N THR A 56 17.72 -8.39 -2.93
CA THR A 56 17.49 -9.22 -4.12
C THR A 56 17.41 -10.69 -3.72
N ALA A 57 16.76 -11.51 -4.53
CA ALA A 57 16.66 -12.94 -4.29
C ALA A 57 17.19 -13.76 -5.47
N GLY A 58 17.63 -14.99 -5.20
CA GLY A 58 18.02 -15.97 -6.20
C GLY A 58 16.81 -16.61 -6.91
N LEU A 59 17.10 -17.51 -7.84
CA LEU A 59 16.07 -18.26 -8.60
C LEU A 59 15.34 -19.31 -7.77
N ASP A 60 15.83 -19.58 -6.55
CA ASP A 60 15.28 -20.51 -5.57
C ASP A 60 14.22 -19.87 -4.64
N LEU A 61 13.95 -18.58 -4.79
CA LEU A 61 12.95 -17.87 -3.98
C LEU A 61 11.59 -18.54 -4.08
N ASN A 62 11.01 -18.88 -2.93
CA ASN A 62 9.68 -19.48 -2.84
C ASN A 62 8.67 -18.51 -2.20
N GLY A 63 7.39 -18.74 -2.45
CA GLY A 63 6.30 -18.00 -1.80
C GLY A 63 6.06 -18.47 -0.37
N LEU A 64 5.82 -17.54 0.54
CA LEU A 64 5.34 -17.82 1.89
C LEU A 64 3.91 -17.27 2.05
N PRO A 65 2.87 -18.13 2.03
CA PRO A 65 1.47 -17.68 2.07
C PRO A 65 1.09 -16.91 3.34
N THR A 66 1.85 -17.09 4.42
CA THR A 66 1.62 -16.48 5.74
C THR A 66 2.69 -15.43 6.07
N LEU A 67 3.38 -14.89 5.06
CA LEU A 67 4.42 -13.87 5.27
C LEU A 67 3.81 -12.63 5.94
N PRO A 68 4.33 -12.20 7.11
CA PRO A 68 3.81 -11.02 7.77
C PRO A 68 4.37 -9.74 7.11
N ILE A 69 3.69 -8.60 7.31
CA ILE A 69 4.06 -7.33 6.67
C ILE A 69 5.33 -6.69 7.24
N ASP A 70 5.68 -7.04 8.47
CA ASP A 70 6.87 -6.63 9.21
C ASP A 70 8.05 -7.61 9.04
N TYR A 71 7.97 -8.48 8.02
CA TYR A 71 9.08 -9.35 7.64
C TYR A 71 10.24 -8.53 7.06
N GLU A 72 11.43 -8.66 7.65
CA GLU A 72 12.68 -8.01 7.23
C GLU A 72 13.53 -8.86 6.31
#